data_AF-A0A4R2JAL8-F1
#
_entry.id   AF-A0A4R2JAL8-F1
#
_cell.length_a   1.000
_cell.length_b   1.000
_cell.length_c   1.000
_cell.angle_alpha   90.00
_cell.angle_beta   90.00
_cell.angle_gamma   90.00
#
_symmetry.space_group_name_H-M   'P 1'
#
loop_
_entity.id
_entity.type
_entity.pdbx_description
1 polymer ?
#
loop_
_entity_poly.entity_id
_entity_poly.type
_entity_poly.pdbx_seq_one_letter_code
_entity_poly.pdbx_strand_id
1 'polypeptide(L)'
;MYQYDVFISYHRAGATVPAWVRTHFYPRLAALLDEQLDHEATVFFDGNTRAGGKWPDELRDALGRAKILLPVCSPKYFLSEWCLAEWHSMAHREELTGMGSHGLISGDLL
;
A
#
# COMPACT_ATOMS: atom_id res chain seq x y z
N MET A 1 15.24 7.18 1.42
CA MET A 1 15.05 7.11 -0.04
C MET A 1 13.97 6.06 -0.32
N TYR A 2 13.04 6.34 -1.24
CA TYR A 2 11.97 5.40 -1.58
C TYR A 2 12.55 4.18 -2.32
N GLN A 3 12.01 2.99 -2.03
CA GLN A 3 12.35 1.71 -2.67
C GLN A 3 11.17 1.12 -3.44
N TYR A 4 9.94 1.57 -3.14
CA TYR A 4 8.72 1.13 -3.79
C TYR A 4 7.96 2.33 -4.32
N ASP A 5 7.44 2.23 -5.52
CA ASP A 5 6.45 3.16 -6.06
C ASP A 5 5.12 2.97 -5.33
N VAL A 6 4.68 1.71 -5.22
CA VAL A 6 3.37 1.37 -4.67
C VAL A 6 3.49 0.33 -3.56
N PHE A 7 2.82 0.57 -2.44
CA PHE A 7 2.52 -0.43 -1.44
C PHE A 7 1.03 -0.81 -1.53
N ILE A 8 0.71 -2.05 -1.91
CA ILE A 8 -0.68 -2.51 -1.94
C ILE A 8 -1.04 -3.08 -0.56
N SER A 9 -1.96 -2.41 0.12
CA SER A 9 -2.48 -2.80 1.42
C SER A 9 -3.81 -3.52 1.26
N TYR A 10 -3.95 -4.73 1.82
CA TYR A 10 -5.19 -5.50 1.76
C TYR A 10 -5.28 -6.49 2.93
N HIS A 11 -6.49 -6.99 3.21
CA HIS A 11 -6.69 -7.98 4.26
C HIS A 11 -6.11 -9.35 3.86
N ARG A 12 -5.00 -9.74 4.51
CA ARG A 12 -4.20 -10.93 4.16
C ARG A 12 -4.72 -12.26 4.74
N ALA A 13 -5.49 -12.25 5.82
CA ALA A 13 -5.90 -13.46 6.55
C ALA A 13 -7.01 -14.30 5.87
N GLY A 14 -7.22 -14.15 4.55
CA GLY A 14 -8.23 -14.89 3.80
C GLY A 14 -7.69 -15.46 2.50
N ALA A 15 -8.47 -16.29 1.80
CA ALA A 15 -8.04 -16.84 0.51
C ALA A 15 -8.39 -15.92 -0.67
N THR A 16 -9.63 -15.40 -0.69
CA THR A 16 -10.19 -14.73 -1.87
C THR A 16 -9.51 -13.42 -2.23
N VAL A 17 -9.41 -12.47 -1.28
CA VAL A 17 -8.79 -11.16 -1.55
C VAL A 17 -7.31 -11.32 -1.91
N PRO A 18 -6.48 -12.07 -1.14
CA PRO A 18 -5.08 -12.26 -1.51
C PRO A 18 -4.89 -12.96 -2.85
N ALA A 19 -5.71 -13.98 -3.16
CA ALA A 19 -5.66 -14.63 -4.47
C ALA A 19 -6.00 -13.65 -5.60
N TRP A 20 -7.08 -12.87 -5.46
CA TRP A 20 -7.48 -11.87 -6.43
C TRP A 20 -6.40 -10.79 -6.63
N VAL A 21 -5.81 -10.29 -5.55
CA VAL A 21 -4.72 -9.31 -5.61
C VAL A 21 -3.55 -9.89 -6.41
N ARG A 22 -3.09 -11.10 -6.08
CA ARG A 22 -1.96 -11.76 -6.76
C ARG A 22 -2.21 -12.07 -8.23
N THR A 23 -3.40 -12.57 -8.56
CA THR A 23 -3.66 -13.19 -9.87
C THR A 23 -4.36 -12.29 -10.87
N HIS A 24 -4.99 -11.19 -10.41
CA HIS A 24 -5.77 -10.30 -11.28
C HIS A 24 -5.33 -8.84 -11.13
N PHE A 25 -5.35 -8.33 -9.90
CA PHE A 25 -5.14 -6.90 -9.67
C PHE A 25 -3.68 -6.47 -9.93
N TYR A 26 -2.73 -7.12 -9.25
CA TYR A 26 -1.32 -6.78 -9.38
C TYR A 26 -0.81 -6.89 -10.83
N PRO A 27 -1.06 -7.98 -11.59
CA PRO A 27 -0.62 -8.07 -12.97
C PRO A 27 -1.15 -6.93 -13.84
N ARG A 28 -2.41 -6.53 -13.64
CA ARG A 28 -3.00 -5.42 -14.40
C ARG A 28 -2.41 -4.07 -13.99
N LEU A 29 -2.21 -3.85 -12.69
CA LEU A 29 -1.58 -2.65 -12.17
C LEU A 29 -0.13 -2.52 -12.67
N ALA A 30 0.66 -3.59 -12.60
CA ALA A 30 2.04 -3.60 -13.07
C ALA A 30 2.13 -3.23 -14.55
N ALA A 31 1.32 -3.85 -15.41
CA ALA A 31 1.27 -3.51 -16.83
C ALA A 31 0.90 -2.03 -17.08
N LEU A 32 -0.04 -1.48 -16.31
CA LEU A 32 -0.39 -0.07 -16.41
C LEU A 32 0.75 0.85 -15.95
N LEU A 33 1.46 0.49 -14.88
CA LEU A 33 2.59 1.30 -14.40
C LEU A 33 3.76 1.26 -15.38
N ASP A 34 4.07 0.10 -15.96
CA ASP A 34 5.13 -0.05 -16.97
C ASP A 34 4.85 0.79 -18.23
N GLU A 35 3.58 1.01 -18.57
CA GLU A 35 3.18 1.88 -19.69
C GLU A 35 3.27 3.38 -19.36
N GLN A 36 3.27 3.76 -18.08
CA GLN A 36 3.11 5.15 -17.65
C GLN A 36 4.35 5.74 -16.96
N LEU A 37 5.23 4.88 -16.45
CA LEU A 37 6.47 5.28 -15.79
C LEU A 37 7.65 5.21 -16.77
N ASP A 38 8.64 6.06 -16.55
CA ASP A 38 9.91 6.07 -17.28
C ASP A 38 10.94 5.06 -16.73
N HIS A 39 10.53 4.24 -15.76
CA HIS A 39 11.31 3.21 -15.09
C HIS A 39 10.44 1.99 -14.77
N GLU A 40 11.09 0.86 -14.48
CA GLU A 40 10.41 -0.36 -14.03
C GLU A 40 9.69 -0.11 -12.70
N ALA A 41 8.38 -0.40 -12.68
CA ALA A 41 7.56 -0.12 -11.52
C ALA A 41 7.88 -1.05 -10.34
N THR A 42 8.16 -0.47 -9.17
CA THR A 42 8.45 -1.24 -7.95
C THR A 42 7.23 -1.31 -7.04
N VAL A 43 6.65 -2.49 -6.90
CA VAL A 43 5.40 -2.68 -6.12
C VAL A 43 5.62 -3.68 -4.99
N PHE A 44 5.32 -3.27 -3.76
CA PHE A 44 5.26 -4.15 -2.60
C PHE A 44 3.81 -4.55 -2.33
N PHE A 45 3.50 -5.84 -2.35
CA PHE A 45 2.14 -6.31 -2.04
C PHE A 45 2.09 -7.70 -1.42
N ASP A 46 3.17 -8.48 -1.50
CA ASP A 46 3.35 -9.72 -0.76
C ASP A 46 4.82 -9.74 -0.36
N GLY A 47 5.11 -9.67 0.93
CA GLY A 47 6.47 -9.91 1.40
C GLY A 47 6.89 -11.31 0.94
N ASN A 48 8.15 -11.46 0.58
CA ASN A 48 8.68 -12.78 0.29
C ASN A 48 9.20 -13.32 1.62
N THR A 49 8.41 -14.14 2.33
CA THR A 49 8.93 -14.91 3.45
C THR A 49 9.89 -15.96 2.91
N ARG A 50 11.12 -15.57 2.55
CA ARG A 50 12.24 -16.50 2.61
C ARG A 50 12.23 -17.03 4.04
N ALA A 51 11.97 -18.33 4.14
CA ALA A 51 11.69 -19.06 5.37
C ALA A 51 12.54 -18.55 6.55
N GLY A 52 11.90 -17.94 7.55
CA GLY A 52 12.50 -17.83 8.89
C GLY A 52 12.66 -16.45 9.54
N GLY A 53 12.04 -15.34 9.10
CA GLY A 53 12.09 -14.15 9.98
C GLY A 53 11.32 -12.89 9.59
N LYS A 54 10.69 -12.28 10.61
CA LYS A 54 10.40 -10.84 10.77
C LYS A 54 9.45 -10.17 9.76
N TRP A 55 8.40 -10.85 9.33
CA TRP A 55 7.33 -10.25 8.51
C TRP A 55 6.84 -8.86 8.96
N PRO A 56 6.58 -8.60 10.26
CA PRO A 56 6.13 -7.28 10.70
C PRO A 56 7.14 -6.17 10.47
N ASP A 57 8.44 -6.47 10.58
CA ASP A 57 9.50 -5.48 10.38
C ASP A 57 9.68 -5.18 8.89
N GLU A 58 9.69 -6.22 8.03
CA GLU A 58 9.76 -6.05 6.57
C GLU A 58 8.58 -5.22 6.05
N LEU A 59 7.37 -5.51 6.54
CA LEU A 59 6.16 -4.79 6.15
C LEU A 59 6.22 -3.31 6.54
N ARG A 60 6.62 -3.01 7.78
CA ARG A 60 6.80 -1.62 8.26
C ARG A 60 7.87 -0.90 7.46
N ASP A 61 8.98 -1.58 7.21
CA ASP A 61 10.09 -1.07 6.43
C ASP A 61 9.71 -0.74 4.99
N ALA A 62 8.97 -1.64 4.34
CA ALA A 62 8.46 -1.43 2.99
C ALA A 62 7.48 -0.25 2.93
N LEU A 63 6.54 -0.16 3.88
CA LEU A 63 5.60 0.94 3.98
C LEU A 63 6.31 2.30 4.14
N GLY A 64 7.31 2.36 5.02
CA GLY A 64 8.12 3.56 5.24
C GLY A 64 8.96 3.98 4.02
N ARG A 65 9.19 3.05 3.08
CA ARG A 65 9.96 3.28 1.85
C ARG A 65 9.11 3.24 0.57
N ALA A 66 7.78 3.21 0.69
CA ALA A 66 6.87 3.31 -0.46
C ALA A 66 6.47 4.76 -0.73
N LYS A 67 6.36 5.17 -2.00
CA LYS A 67 5.88 6.51 -2.39
C LYS A 67 4.39 6.64 -2.08
N ILE A 68 3.57 5.68 -2.53
CA ILE A 68 2.12 5.66 -2.31
C ILE A 68 1.64 4.38 -1.62
N LEU A 69 0.53 4.50 -0.89
CA LEU A 69 -0.27 3.38 -0.38
C LEU A 69 -1.49 3.22 -1.28
N LEU A 70 -1.73 1.99 -1.73
CA LEU A 70 -2.89 1.61 -2.51
C LEU A 70 -3.73 0.60 -1.70
N PRO A 71 -4.77 1.06 -0.98
CA PRO A 71 -5.61 0.20 -0.17
C PRO A 71 -6.67 -0.53 -1.01
N VAL A 72 -6.78 -1.85 -0.85
CA VAL A 72 -7.87 -2.67 -1.40
C VAL A 72 -8.96 -2.77 -0.34
N CYS A 73 -9.89 -1.81 -0.39
CA CYS A 73 -10.96 -1.67 0.59
C CYS A 73 -11.97 -2.82 0.52
N SER A 74 -12.18 -3.47 1.67
CA SER A 74 -13.25 -4.45 1.91
C SER A 74 -13.75 -4.31 3.34
N PRO A 75 -14.93 -4.83 3.71
CA PRO A 75 -15.37 -4.76 5.11
C PRO A 75 -14.34 -5.31 6.10
N LYS A 76 -13.65 -6.41 5.75
CA LYS A 76 -12.59 -6.98 6.59
C LYS A 76 -11.32 -6.15 6.64
N TYR A 77 -11.07 -5.30 5.64
CA TYR A 77 -9.95 -4.36 5.64
C TYR A 77 -10.09 -3.37 6.80
N PHE A 78 -11.28 -2.76 6.94
CA PHE A 78 -11.56 -1.78 7.98
C PHE A 78 -11.74 -2.38 9.39
N LEU A 79 -11.81 -3.70 9.49
CA LEU A 79 -11.81 -4.43 10.78
C LEU A 79 -10.42 -4.96 11.16
N SER A 80 -9.43 -4.81 10.28
CA SER A 80 -8.06 -5.28 10.50
C SER A 80 -7.22 -4.16 11.09
N GLU A 81 -6.78 -4.32 12.34
CA GLU A 81 -5.87 -3.39 13.02
C GLU A 81 -4.59 -3.15 12.22
N TRP A 82 -4.06 -4.19 11.56
CA TRP A 82 -2.88 -4.07 10.69
C TRP A 82 -3.13 -3.19 9.47
N CYS A 83 -4.28 -3.36 8.81
CA CYS A 83 -4.62 -2.56 7.63
C CYS A 83 -4.85 -1.09 8.00
N LEU A 84 -5.53 -0.85 9.12
CA LEU A 84 -5.71 0.50 9.65
C LEU A 84 -4.38 1.12 10.08
N ALA A 85 -3.47 0.36 10.69
CA ALA A 85 -2.14 0.83 11.05
C ALA A 85 -1.32 1.24 9.82
N GLU A 86 -1.37 0.47 8.72
CA GLU A 86 -0.74 0.83 7.45
C GLU A 86 -1.31 2.15 6.89
N TRP A 87 -2.63 2.28 6.88
CA TRP A 87 -3.32 3.50 6.43
C TRP A 87 -2.93 4.71 7.27
N HIS A 88 -3.09 4.63 8.59
CA HIS A 88 -2.79 5.74 9.49
C HIS A 88 -1.32 6.15 9.47
N SER A 89 -0.41 5.20 9.28
CA SER A 89 1.03 5.53 9.12
C SER A 89 1.29 6.40 7.88
N MET A 90 0.59 6.12 6.78
CA MET A 90 0.72 6.87 5.54
C MET A 90 0.04 8.24 5.62
N ALA A 91 -1.17 8.30 6.18
CA ALA A 91 -1.87 9.56 6.43
C ALA A 91 -1.05 10.47 7.36
N HIS A 92 -0.48 9.92 8.43
CA HIS A 92 0.38 10.70 9.32
C HIS A 92 1.65 11.20 8.61
N ARG A 93 2.24 10.39 7.71
CA ARG A 93 3.37 10.85 6.89
C ARG A 93 2.98 11.98 5.93
N GLU A 94 1.78 11.91 5.37
CA GLU A 94 1.22 12.96 4.52
C GLU A 94 1.13 14.28 5.30
N GLU A 95 0.55 14.24 6.52
CA GLU A 95 0.48 15.39 7.44
C GLU A 95 1.87 15.96 7.75
N LEU A 96 2.84 15.11 8.12
CA LEU A 96 4.18 15.53 8.50
C LEU A 96 4.99 16.13 7.35
N THR A 97 4.78 15.66 6.12
CA THR A 97 5.51 16.13 4.94
C THR A 97 4.82 17.28 4.23
N GLY A 98 3.55 17.57 4.56
CA GLY A 98 2.72 18.54 3.84
C GLY A 98 2.43 18.14 2.39
N MET A 99 2.79 16.92 1.98
CA MET A 99 2.41 16.35 0.70
C MET A 99 0.88 16.13 0.73
N GLY A 100 0.16 16.35 -0.38
CA GLY A 100 -1.30 16.21 -0.42
C GLY A 100 -2.13 17.46 -0.05
N SER A 101 -1.50 18.49 0.53
CA SER A 101 -2.15 19.78 0.81
C SER A 101 -2.43 20.64 -0.43
N HIS A 102 -1.85 20.29 -1.59
CA HIS A 102 -2.12 20.93 -2.87
C HIS A 102 -3.37 20.31 -3.53
N GLY A 103 -4.56 20.77 -3.15
CA GLY A 103 -5.80 20.50 -3.90
C GLY A 103 -7.02 20.03 -3.11
N LEU A 104 -6.87 19.74 -1.82
CA LEU A 104 -8.04 19.57 -0.95
C LEU A 104 -8.55 20.97 -0.59
N ILE A 105 -9.64 21.40 -1.24
CA ILE A 105 -10.49 22.44 -0.65
C ILE A 105 -10.90 21.89 0.72
N SER A 106 -10.46 22.53 1.80
CA SER A 106 -10.85 22.17 3.16
C SER A 106 -12.37 22.07 3.19
N GLY A 107 -12.88 20.85 3.30
CA GLY A 107 -14.28 20.56 3.54
C GLY A 107 -14.60 20.83 5.01
N ASP A 108 -14.39 22.07 5.47
CA ASP A 108 -14.96 22.57 6.71
C ASP A 108 -16.46 22.81 6.52
N LEU A 109 -17.22 21.77 6.20
CA LEU A 109 -18.68 21.74 6.26
C LEU A 109 -19.13 20.28 6.39
N LEU A 110 -19.16 19.77 7.63
CA LEU A 110 -20.27 19.02 8.24
C LEU A 110 -20.09 18.98 9.76
#